data_AF-A0A5B1BA12-F1
#
_entry.id   AF-A0A5B1BA12-F1
#
_cell.length_a   1.000
_cell.length_b   1.000
_cell.length_c   1.000
_cell.angle_alpha   90.00
_cell.angle_beta   90.00
_cell.angle_gamma   90.00
#
_symmetry.space_group_name_H-M   'P 1'
#
loop_
_entity.id
_entity.type
_entity.pdbx_description
1 polymer ?
#
loop_
_entity_poly.entity_id
_entity_poly.type
_entity_poly.pdbx_seq_one_letter_code
_entity_poly.pdbx_strand_id
1 'polypeptide(L)' 'LGALGWQVSTRPRRELFTDYGRVFPDDEMSPLRNIIAVTASR' A
#
# COMPACT_ATOMS: atom_id res chain seq x y z
N LEU A 1 -15.37 -4.97 -0.45
CA LEU A 1 -14.66 -5.70 -1.53
C LEU A 1 -14.68 -7.21 -1.29
N GLY A 2 -14.16 -7.71 -0.16
CA GLY A 2 -14.25 -9.16 0.17
C GLY A 2 -15.67 -9.72 0.15
N ALA A 3 -16.62 -9.05 0.82
CA ALA A 3 -18.05 -9.42 0.78
C ALA A 3 -18.69 -9.33 -0.62
N LEU A 4 -18.02 -8.70 -1.59
CA LEU A 4 -18.48 -8.60 -2.98
C LEU A 4 -17.79 -9.64 -3.89
N GLY A 5 -17.13 -10.65 -3.32
CA GLY A 5 -16.47 -11.73 -4.05
C GLY A 5 -15.09 -11.40 -4.62
N TRP A 6 -14.44 -10.33 -4.15
CA TRP A 6 -13.07 -9.99 -4.55
C TRP A 6 -12.06 -10.56 -3.56
N GLN A 7 -10.96 -11.12 -4.08
CA GLN A 7 -9.78 -11.41 -3.27
C GLN A 7 -9.03 -10.09 -3.03
N VAL A 8 -8.83 -9.72 -1.76
CA VAL A 8 -8.24 -8.44 -1.40
C VAL A 8 -6.97 -8.65 -0.58
N SER A 9 -5.89 -7.97 -0.94
CA SER A 9 -4.68 -7.84 -0.13
C SER A 9 -4.37 -6.37 0.14
N THR A 10 -3.68 -6.12 1.25
CA THR A 10 -3.23 -4.78 1.65
C THR A 10 -1.75 -4.79 1.99
N ARG A 11 -1.07 -3.66 1.76
CA ARG A 11 0.34 -3.48 2.12
C ARG A 11 0.61 -2.01 2.50
N PRO A 12 1.34 -1.72 3.59
CA PRO A 12 1.79 -0.36 3.89
C PRO A 12 2.63 0.23 2.75
N ARG A 13 2.45 1.53 2.45
CA ARG A 13 3.24 2.21 1.39
C ARG A 13 4.75 2.06 1.60
N ARG A 14 5.22 2.11 2.86
CA ARG A 14 6.64 1.95 3.22
C ARG A 14 7.22 0.60 2.79
N GLU A 15 6.45 -0.47 2.98
CA GLU A 15 6.88 -1.84 2.63
C GLU A 15 6.86 -2.02 1.11
N LEU A 16 5.84 -1.46 0.44
CA LEU A 16 5.73 -1.51 -1.01
C LEU A 16 6.95 -0.90 -1.72
N PHE A 17 7.54 0.18 -1.19
CA PHE A 17 8.75 0.78 -1.76
C PHE A 17 9.93 -0.20 -1.77
N THR A 18 10.09 -0.96 -0.69
CA THR A 18 11.16 -1.97 -0.56
C THR A 18 11.06 -3.04 -1.63
N ASP A 19 9.85 -3.47 -2.00
CA ASP A 19 9.64 -4.47 -3.06
C ASP A 19 10.17 -4.01 -4.42
N TYR A 20 10.20 -2.70 -4.66
CA TYR A 20 10.73 -2.09 -5.87
C TYR A 20 12.20 -1.67 -5.74
N GLY A 21 12.87 -2.02 -4.65
CA GLY A 21 14.24 -1.56 -4.37
C GLY A 21 14.36 -0.04 -4.19
N ARG A 22 13.26 0.62 -3.79
CA ARG A 22 13.22 2.07 -3.58
C ARG A 22 13.24 2.40 -2.09
N VAL A 23 13.84 3.54 -1.76
CA VAL A 23 13.79 4.11 -0.41
C VAL A 23 12.49 4.89 -0.25
N PHE A 24 11.77 4.61 0.83
CA PHE A 24 10.57 5.38 1.18
C PHE A 24 10.95 6.82 1.57
N PRO A 25 10.39 7.85 0.93
CA PRO A 25 10.62 9.23 1.33
C PRO A 25 9.81 9.53 2.60
N ASP A 26 10.45 9.36 3.77
CA ASP A 26 9.85 9.55 5.10
C ASP A 26 9.79 11.02 5.50
N ASP A 27 9.06 11.80 4.69
CA ASP A 27 8.69 13.18 5.01
C ASP A 27 7.44 13.15 5.91
N GLU A 28 7.58 13.64 7.15
CA GLU A 28 6.51 13.69 8.14
C GLU A 28 5.32 14.55 7.70
N MET A 29 5.56 15.58 6.86
CA MET A 29 4.51 16.44 6.33
C MET A 29 3.81 15.85 5.11
N SER A 30 4.25 14.70 4.60
CA SER A 30 3.68 14.10 3.41
C SER A 30 2.23 13.65 3.68
N PRO A 31 1.23 14.14 2.91
CA PRO A 31 -0.16 13.77 3.11
C PRO A 31 -0.42 12.28 2.85
N LEU A 32 0.51 11.57 2.22
CA LEU A 32 0.43 10.16 1.88
C LEU A 32 1.39 9.28 2.71
N ARG A 33 1.89 9.77 3.84
CA ARG A 33 2.86 9.05 4.66
C ARG A 33 2.33 7.71 5.19
N ASN A 34 1.08 7.68 5.65
CA ASN A 34 0.49 6.54 6.38
C ASN A 34 -0.60 5.81 5.60
N ILE A 35 -0.55 5.83 4.26
CA ILE A 35 -1.53 5.12 3.43
C ILE A 35 -1.17 3.63 3.28
N ILE A 36 -2.19 2.83 2.97
CA ILE A 36 -2.05 1.44 2.55
C ILE A 36 -2.36 1.33 1.05
N ALA A 37 -1.59 0.52 0.34
CA ALA A 37 -1.94 0.05 -0.98
C ALA A 37 -2.94 -1.10 -0.85
N VAL A 38 -3.96 -1.10 -1.71
CA VAL A 38 -4.98 -2.16 -1.76
C VAL A 38 -4.94 -2.77 -3.16
N THR A 39 -4.82 -4.10 -3.24
CA THR A 39 -4.96 -4.84 -4.48
C THR A 39 -6.20 -5.72 -4.38
N ALA A 40 -7.07 -5.63 -5.38
CA ALA A 40 -8.26 -6.46 -5.49
C ALA A 40 -8.20 -7.22 -6.82
N SER A 41 -8.27 -8.55 -6.75
CA SER A 41 -8.33 -9.44 -7.92
C SER A 41 -9.61 -10.28 -7.88
N ARG A 42 -10.05 -10.75 -9.04
CA ARG A 42 -11.25 -11.58 -9.20
C ARG A 42 -10.91 -12.82 -10.00
#